data_AF-A0A140CT03-F1
#
_entry.id   AF-A0A140CT03-F1
#
_cell.length_a   1.000
_cell.length_b   1.000
_cell.length_c   1.000
_cell.angle_alpha   90.00
_cell.angle_beta   90.00
_cell.angle_gamma   90.00
#
_symmetry.space_group_name_H-M   'P 1'
#
loop_
_entity.id
_entity.type
_entity.pdbx_description
1 polymer ?
#
loop_
_entity_poly.entity_id
_entity_poly.type
_entity_poly.pdbx_seq_one_letter_code
_entity_poly.pdbx_strand_id
1 'polypeptide(L)'
;SDGGLLPQLTSCCPAWIDYVQKYYPDLLEHVSSAKSPMQMVGAIQKTYWAEKMGIDPAKLFTVAIMPCTAKKHETIRDKAMFSSGHQDVDLVLTTREFARLIKRVGIDFLSLQEEEADNPIAEYSGAGTIFGATGGVMEAAIRTAYNVVTGKELENIDVEVMRGLEEIKKGTVDFDGTPVRVAVIHGLSHVKE
;
A
#
# COMPACT_ATOMS: atom_id res chain seq x y z
N SER A 1 -26.82 -7.09 8.24
CA SER A 1 -25.70 -7.29 7.32
C SER A 1 -24.88 -8.44 7.88
N ASP A 2 -24.53 -9.43 7.07
CA ASP A 2 -24.01 -10.74 7.50
C ASP A 2 -22.58 -10.72 8.06
N GLY A 3 -22.21 -9.66 8.79
CA GLY A 3 -21.04 -9.58 9.65
C GLY A 3 -19.67 -9.55 8.98
N GLY A 4 -19.55 -9.99 7.72
CA GLY A 4 -18.28 -10.24 7.05
C GLY A 4 -17.37 -11.22 7.83
N LEU A 5 -16.34 -11.73 7.18
CA LEU A 5 -15.32 -12.50 7.87
C LEU A 5 -14.40 -11.52 8.63
N LEU A 6 -14.39 -11.60 9.97
CA LEU A 6 -13.59 -10.76 10.85
C LEU A 6 -12.57 -11.60 11.63
N PRO A 7 -11.35 -11.09 11.90
CA PRO A 7 -10.86 -9.75 11.55
C PRO A 7 -10.47 -9.64 10.06
N GLN A 8 -10.47 -8.43 9.50
CA GLN A 8 -9.86 -8.20 8.18
C GLN A 8 -8.39 -7.85 8.33
N LEU A 9 -7.52 -8.54 7.59
CA LEU A 9 -6.07 -8.39 7.63
C LEU A 9 -5.59 -7.61 6.40
N THR A 10 -4.64 -6.69 6.58
CA THR A 10 -4.08 -5.91 5.47
C THR A 10 -3.25 -6.78 4.54
N SER A 11 -3.22 -6.44 3.24
CA SER A 11 -2.53 -7.22 2.20
C SER A 11 -1.35 -6.49 1.53
N CYS A 12 -1.07 -5.24 1.92
CA CYS A 12 -0.15 -4.36 1.22
C CYS A 12 1.34 -4.67 1.46
N CYS A 13 1.68 -5.36 2.56
CA CYS A 13 3.04 -5.77 2.90
C CYS A 13 3.33 -7.16 2.31
N PRO A 14 4.22 -7.29 1.32
CA PRO A 14 4.47 -8.58 0.65
C PRO A 14 5.13 -9.60 1.57
N ALA A 15 5.97 -9.16 2.52
CA ALA A 15 6.59 -10.05 3.50
C ALA A 15 5.56 -10.65 4.46
N TRP A 16 4.54 -9.87 4.84
CA TRP A 16 3.41 -10.36 5.63
C TRP A 16 2.58 -11.38 4.85
N ILE A 17 2.27 -11.10 3.57
CA ILE A 17 1.54 -12.06 2.72
C ILE A 17 2.29 -13.39 2.59
N ASP A 18 3.60 -13.34 2.30
CA ASP A 18 4.43 -14.54 2.20
C ASP A 18 4.46 -15.32 3.54
N TYR A 19 4.51 -14.61 4.66
CA TYR A 19 4.46 -15.21 6.00
C TYR A 19 3.12 -15.92 6.26
N VAL A 20 1.98 -15.27 6.01
CA VAL A 20 0.65 -15.88 6.20
C VAL A 20 0.48 -17.10 5.30
N GLN A 21 0.86 -17.01 4.03
CA GLN A 21 0.75 -18.13 3.09
C GLN A 21 1.54 -19.37 3.54
N LYS A 22 2.68 -19.17 4.20
CA LYS A 22 3.55 -20.27 4.65
C LYS A 22 3.17 -20.83 6.02
N TYR A 23 2.78 -19.97 6.96
CA TYR A 23 2.64 -20.34 8.36
C TYR A 23 1.21 -20.35 8.87
N TYR A 24 0.30 -19.61 8.23
CA TYR A 24 -1.09 -19.43 8.67
C TYR A 24 -2.07 -19.43 7.47
N PRO A 25 -2.08 -20.49 6.64
CA PRO A 25 -2.91 -20.54 5.44
C PRO A 25 -4.43 -20.47 5.74
N ASP A 26 -4.82 -20.85 6.95
CA ASP A 26 -6.17 -20.71 7.51
C ASP A 26 -6.61 -19.24 7.64
N LEU A 27 -5.67 -18.29 7.75
CA LEU A 27 -5.97 -16.86 7.82
C LEU A 27 -6.07 -16.18 6.44
N LEU A 28 -5.88 -16.91 5.33
CA LEU A 28 -5.87 -16.30 3.99
C LEU A 28 -7.22 -15.69 3.61
N GLU A 29 -8.34 -16.26 4.07
CA GLU A 29 -9.68 -15.70 3.81
C GLU A 29 -9.89 -14.35 4.52
N HIS A 30 -9.16 -14.09 5.60
CA HIS A 30 -9.19 -12.82 6.32
C HIS A 30 -8.37 -11.72 5.63
N VAL A 31 -7.46 -12.08 4.72
CA VAL A 31 -6.59 -11.12 4.01
C VAL A 31 -7.41 -10.33 2.99
N SER A 32 -7.27 -9.01 3.03
CA SER A 32 -7.91 -8.12 2.07
C SER A 32 -7.54 -8.50 0.63
N SER A 33 -8.55 -8.60 -0.23
CA SER A 33 -8.38 -8.87 -1.67
C SER A 33 -7.74 -7.70 -2.43
N ALA A 34 -7.62 -6.53 -1.80
CA ALA A 34 -6.95 -5.37 -2.36
C ALA A 34 -5.49 -5.70 -2.69
N LYS A 35 -5.05 -5.31 -3.90
CA LYS A 35 -3.63 -5.25 -4.26
C LYS A 35 -2.89 -4.24 -3.36
N SER A 36 -1.55 -4.35 -3.28
CA SER A 36 -0.79 -3.26 -2.66
C SER A 36 -0.80 -2.00 -3.54
N PRO A 37 -0.54 -0.81 -2.98
CA PRO A 37 -0.52 0.44 -3.76
C PRO A 37 0.41 0.38 -4.98
N MET A 38 1.59 -0.23 -4.84
CA MET A 38 2.53 -0.44 -5.95
C MET A 38 1.87 -1.20 -7.11
N GLN A 39 1.16 -2.27 -6.80
CA GLN A 39 0.52 -3.13 -7.79
C GLN A 39 -0.76 -2.53 -8.36
N MET A 40 -1.51 -1.78 -7.55
CA MET A 40 -2.66 -1.01 -8.02
C MET A 40 -2.24 0.04 -9.06
N VAL A 41 -1.18 0.81 -8.76
CA VAL A 41 -0.67 1.82 -9.69
C VAL A 41 -0.16 1.18 -10.98
N GLY A 42 0.63 0.10 -10.89
CA GLY A 42 1.10 -0.62 -12.08
C GLY A 42 -0.04 -1.15 -12.95
N ALA A 43 -1.07 -1.74 -12.33
CA ALA A 43 -2.26 -2.19 -13.03
C ALA A 43 -3.00 -1.03 -13.72
N ILE A 44 -3.22 0.10 -13.04
CA ILE A 44 -3.86 1.30 -13.61
C ILE A 44 -3.04 1.85 -14.79
N GLN A 45 -1.71 1.92 -14.65
CA GLN A 45 -0.80 2.40 -15.69
C GLN A 45 -0.87 1.52 -16.95
N LYS A 46 -0.92 0.19 -16.80
CA LYS A 46 -0.94 -0.74 -17.94
C LYS A 46 -2.32 -1.10 -18.48
N THR A 47 -3.38 -0.64 -17.84
CA THR A 47 -4.76 -0.82 -18.31
C THR A 47 -5.35 0.53 -18.70
N TYR A 48 -5.93 1.24 -17.73
CA TYR A 48 -6.61 2.51 -17.92
C TYR A 48 -5.76 3.57 -18.64
N TRP A 49 -4.51 3.77 -18.21
CA TRP A 49 -3.65 4.80 -18.80
C TRP A 49 -3.15 4.42 -20.19
N ALA A 50 -2.73 3.16 -20.37
CA ALA A 50 -2.33 2.62 -21.66
C ALA A 50 -3.45 2.80 -22.71
N GLU A 51 -4.68 2.44 -22.35
CA GLU A 51 -5.87 2.64 -23.18
C GLU A 51 -6.10 4.12 -23.50
N LYS A 52 -6.11 4.98 -22.47
CA LYS A 52 -6.34 6.43 -22.62
C LYS A 52 -5.32 7.10 -23.55
N MET A 53 -4.07 6.66 -23.51
CA MET A 53 -2.98 7.22 -24.32
C MET A 53 -2.78 6.52 -25.67
N GLY A 54 -3.56 5.46 -25.97
CA GLY A 54 -3.38 4.66 -27.18
C GLY A 54 -2.03 3.93 -27.23
N ILE A 55 -1.45 3.61 -26.07
CA ILE A 55 -0.16 2.92 -25.96
C ILE A 55 -0.43 1.43 -25.76
N ASP A 56 0.25 0.60 -26.55
CA ASP A 56 0.27 -0.85 -26.32
C ASP A 56 0.87 -1.15 -24.93
N PRO A 57 0.14 -1.82 -24.01
CA PRO A 57 0.65 -2.17 -22.69
C PRO A 57 1.99 -2.92 -22.70
N ALA A 58 2.29 -3.67 -23.76
CA ALA A 58 3.55 -4.37 -23.94
C ALA A 58 4.75 -3.42 -24.11
N LYS A 59 4.51 -2.17 -24.52
CA LYS A 59 5.53 -1.13 -24.70
C LYS A 59 5.74 -0.26 -23.45
N LEU A 60 4.86 -0.36 -22.45
CA LEU A 60 5.01 0.36 -21.18
C LEU A 60 5.96 -0.38 -20.26
N PHE A 61 7.05 0.30 -19.89
CA PHE A 61 7.99 -0.17 -18.88
C PHE A 61 7.81 0.63 -17.59
N THR A 62 7.27 -0.02 -16.58
CA THR A 62 6.89 0.54 -15.28
C THR A 62 7.96 0.23 -14.24
N VAL A 63 8.48 1.28 -13.61
CA VAL A 63 9.54 1.17 -12.60
C VAL A 63 9.03 1.73 -11.27
N ALA A 64 9.01 0.89 -10.25
CA ALA A 64 8.67 1.31 -8.89
C ALA A 64 9.93 1.52 -8.05
N ILE A 65 9.97 2.60 -7.28
CA ILE A 65 11.03 2.88 -6.31
C ILE A 65 10.47 2.60 -4.92
N MET A 66 11.05 1.65 -4.20
CA MET A 66 10.48 1.12 -2.96
C MET A 66 11.51 1.05 -1.83
N PRO A 67 11.12 1.31 -0.56
CA PRO A 67 12.02 1.12 0.59
C PRO A 67 12.13 -0.36 1.02
N CYS A 68 11.71 -1.31 0.18
CA CYS A 68 11.53 -2.71 0.56
C CYS A 68 12.08 -3.66 -0.52
N THR A 69 12.82 -4.69 -0.11
CA THR A 69 13.31 -5.73 -1.02
C THR A 69 12.22 -6.75 -1.38
N ALA A 70 11.28 -7.05 -0.48
CA ALA A 70 10.19 -7.98 -0.74
C ALA A 70 9.23 -7.47 -1.82
N LYS A 71 9.18 -6.16 -2.08
CA LYS A 71 8.46 -5.58 -3.23
C LYS A 71 8.98 -6.09 -4.58
N LYS A 72 10.26 -6.47 -4.69
CA LYS A 72 10.79 -7.11 -5.90
C LYS A 72 10.13 -8.46 -6.20
N HIS A 73 9.86 -9.25 -5.16
CA HIS A 73 9.17 -10.53 -5.32
C HIS A 73 7.67 -10.33 -5.60
N GLU A 74 7.06 -9.27 -5.04
CA GLU A 74 5.65 -8.99 -5.24
C GLU A 74 5.26 -8.87 -6.72
N THR A 75 6.16 -8.39 -7.59
CA THR A 75 5.86 -8.19 -9.03
C THR A 75 5.50 -9.46 -9.78
N ILE A 76 5.92 -10.61 -9.28
CA ILE A 76 5.71 -11.92 -9.92
C ILE A 76 5.00 -12.90 -9.00
N ARG A 77 4.38 -12.41 -7.90
CA ARG A 77 3.83 -13.25 -6.84
C ARG A 77 2.76 -14.22 -7.36
N ASP A 78 1.84 -13.71 -8.16
CA ASP A 78 0.70 -14.48 -8.67
C ASP A 78 0.13 -13.85 -9.96
N LYS A 79 -0.85 -14.53 -10.57
CA LYS A 79 -1.50 -14.09 -11.81
C LYS A 79 -2.20 -12.74 -11.71
N ALA A 80 -2.57 -12.31 -10.50
CA ALA A 80 -3.19 -11.01 -10.33
C ALA A 80 -2.20 -9.87 -10.60
N MET A 81 -0.89 -10.10 -10.61
CA MET A 81 0.14 -9.09 -10.95
C MET A 81 0.30 -8.86 -12.46
N PHE A 82 -0.66 -9.34 -13.27
CA PHE A 82 -0.66 -9.27 -14.73
C PHE A 82 -2.03 -8.80 -15.26
N SER A 83 -2.53 -7.68 -14.76
CA SER A 83 -3.91 -7.21 -15.02
C SER A 83 -4.20 -6.94 -16.50
N SER A 84 -3.20 -6.50 -17.27
CA SER A 84 -3.32 -6.27 -18.71
C SER A 84 -2.91 -7.48 -19.57
N GLY A 85 -2.59 -8.62 -18.95
CA GLY A 85 -1.89 -9.73 -19.59
C GLY A 85 -0.36 -9.57 -19.62
N HIS A 86 0.15 -8.40 -19.26
CA HIS A 86 1.57 -8.10 -19.04
C HIS A 86 1.82 -7.78 -17.57
N GLN A 87 3.06 -7.95 -17.11
CA GLN A 87 3.45 -7.71 -15.71
C GLN A 87 3.12 -6.27 -15.30
N ASP A 88 2.36 -6.07 -14.22
CA ASP A 88 1.86 -4.76 -13.79
C ASP A 88 3.00 -3.79 -13.44
N VAL A 89 4.07 -4.31 -12.81
CA VAL A 89 5.27 -3.55 -12.44
C VAL A 89 6.51 -4.30 -12.93
N ASP A 90 7.23 -3.75 -13.91
CA ASP A 90 8.33 -4.46 -14.59
C ASP A 90 9.62 -4.50 -13.77
N LEU A 91 9.92 -3.41 -13.05
CA LEU A 91 11.14 -3.29 -12.27
C LEU A 91 10.87 -2.63 -10.93
N VAL A 92 11.48 -3.16 -9.87
CA VAL A 92 11.50 -2.52 -8.56
C VAL A 92 12.94 -2.20 -8.17
N LEU A 93 13.22 -0.91 -7.99
CA LEU A 93 14.47 -0.42 -7.41
C LEU A 93 14.26 -0.13 -5.93
N THR A 94 15.22 -0.55 -5.10
CA THR A 94 15.26 -0.06 -3.73
C THR A 94 15.66 1.41 -3.70
N THR A 95 15.28 2.14 -2.65
CA THR A 95 15.77 3.50 -2.40
C THR A 95 17.29 3.61 -2.51
N ARG A 96 18.03 2.59 -2.06
CA ARG A 96 19.50 2.53 -2.17
C ARG A 96 19.98 2.36 -3.60
N GLU A 97 19.32 1.55 -4.41
CA GLU A 97 19.65 1.37 -5.83
C GLU A 97 19.37 2.63 -6.62
N PHE A 98 18.24 3.29 -6.36
CA PHE A 98 17.90 4.56 -6.99
C PHE A 98 18.88 5.67 -6.61
N ALA A 99 19.24 5.81 -5.32
CA ALA A 99 20.25 6.77 -4.87
C ALA A 99 21.63 6.54 -5.52
N ARG A 100 22.01 5.27 -5.75
CA ARG A 100 23.25 4.95 -6.49
C ARG A 100 23.16 5.32 -7.96
N LEU A 101 21.99 5.13 -8.58
CA LEU A 101 21.77 5.53 -9.98
C LEU A 101 21.93 7.05 -10.15
N ILE A 102 21.28 7.85 -9.30
CA ILE A 102 21.39 9.32 -9.28
C ILE A 102 22.87 9.75 -9.19
N LYS A 103 23.60 9.18 -8.22
CA LYS A 103 25.04 9.48 -8.05
C LYS A 103 25.88 9.06 -9.26
N ARG A 104 25.56 7.92 -9.88
CA ARG A 104 26.30 7.38 -11.02
C ARG A 104 26.15 8.24 -12.28
N VAL A 105 24.97 8.84 -12.48
CA VAL A 105 24.73 9.74 -13.63
C VAL A 105 25.21 11.17 -13.38
N GLY A 106 25.76 11.46 -12.21
CA GLY A 106 26.35 12.77 -11.88
C GLY A 106 25.33 13.84 -11.51
N ILE A 107 24.10 13.46 -11.10
CA ILE A 107 23.08 14.42 -10.65
C ILE A 107 23.40 14.87 -9.23
N ASP A 108 23.52 16.19 -9.03
CA ASP A 108 23.56 16.81 -7.71
C ASP A 108 22.15 16.97 -7.15
N PHE A 109 21.68 15.92 -6.48
CA PHE A 109 20.32 15.83 -5.94
C PHE A 109 19.97 16.97 -4.97
N LEU A 110 20.94 17.49 -4.20
CA LEU A 110 20.67 18.53 -3.21
C LEU A 110 20.45 19.92 -3.84
N SER A 111 20.85 20.08 -5.10
CA SER A 111 20.72 21.33 -5.85
C SER A 111 19.49 21.38 -6.75
N LEU A 112 18.74 20.28 -6.85
CA LEU A 112 17.57 20.19 -7.73
C LEU A 112 16.45 21.13 -7.24
N GLN A 113 15.78 21.76 -8.19
CA GLN A 113 14.55 22.48 -7.92
C GLN A 113 13.39 21.49 -7.75
N GLU A 114 12.42 21.85 -6.92
CA GLU A 114 11.20 21.08 -6.76
C GLU A 114 10.38 21.13 -8.07
N GLU A 115 9.81 19.99 -8.43
CA GLU A 115 8.96 19.84 -9.60
C GLU A 115 7.77 18.95 -9.24
N GLU A 116 6.61 19.24 -9.82
CA GLU A 116 5.40 18.45 -9.65
C GLU A 116 5.46 17.17 -10.47
N ALA A 117 4.83 16.12 -9.95
CA ALA A 117 4.72 14.86 -10.68
C ALA A 117 3.66 14.92 -11.80
N ASP A 118 3.82 14.06 -12.81
CA ASP A 118 2.92 14.03 -13.98
C ASP A 118 1.48 13.57 -13.61
N ASN A 119 0.49 14.36 -13.98
CA ASN A 119 -0.94 14.04 -13.80
C ASN A 119 -1.48 13.20 -14.99
N PRO A 120 -2.49 12.29 -14.84
CA PRO A 120 -3.53 12.22 -13.82
C PRO A 120 -3.26 11.27 -12.62
N ILE A 121 -2.17 10.49 -12.61
CA ILE A 121 -2.00 9.35 -11.68
C ILE A 121 -1.18 9.74 -10.44
N ALA A 122 -0.56 10.92 -10.46
CA ALA A 122 0.34 11.35 -9.40
C ALA A 122 -0.35 12.01 -8.20
N GLU A 123 -1.64 12.36 -8.28
CA GLU A 123 -2.34 12.96 -7.15
C GLU A 123 -2.45 11.99 -5.96
N TYR A 124 -2.05 12.44 -4.78
CA TYR A 124 -2.15 11.68 -3.53
C TYR A 124 -2.70 12.55 -2.40
N SER A 125 -3.40 11.93 -1.46
CA SER A 125 -3.91 12.60 -0.27
C SER A 125 -2.93 12.49 0.91
N GLY A 126 -3.19 13.26 1.97
CA GLY A 126 -2.46 13.11 3.24
C GLY A 126 -2.57 11.69 3.83
N ALA A 127 -3.68 10.99 3.56
CA ALA A 127 -3.84 9.58 3.95
C ALA A 127 -2.90 8.65 3.17
N GLY A 128 -2.64 8.92 1.88
CA GLY A 128 -1.65 8.17 1.09
C GLY A 128 -0.22 8.40 1.58
N THR A 129 0.09 9.61 2.01
CA THR A 129 1.43 10.01 2.48
C THR A 129 1.89 9.19 3.71
N ILE A 130 0.98 8.87 4.63
CA ILE A 130 1.31 8.18 5.87
C ILE A 130 1.49 6.66 5.73
N PHE A 131 1.22 6.05 4.56
CA PHE A 131 1.34 4.60 4.35
C PHE A 131 2.71 4.02 4.72
N GLY A 132 3.78 4.81 4.61
CA GLY A 132 5.15 4.40 4.93
C GLY A 132 5.43 4.26 6.43
N ALA A 133 4.59 4.82 7.30
CA ALA A 133 4.73 4.73 8.76
C ALA A 133 3.93 3.54 9.32
N THR A 134 4.43 2.94 10.40
CA THR A 134 3.67 1.92 11.14
C THR A 134 2.34 2.48 11.62
N GLY A 135 1.24 1.81 11.25
CA GLY A 135 -0.13 2.24 11.55
C GLY A 135 -0.74 3.23 10.56
N GLY A 136 0.04 3.80 9.65
CA GLY A 136 -0.47 4.76 8.67
C GLY A 136 -1.48 4.17 7.69
N VAL A 137 -1.31 2.90 7.29
CA VAL A 137 -2.31 2.18 6.48
C VAL A 137 -3.65 2.02 7.22
N MET A 138 -3.59 1.71 8.52
CA MET A 138 -4.79 1.56 9.36
C MET A 138 -5.48 2.91 9.55
N GLU A 139 -4.72 3.96 9.86
CA GLU A 139 -5.24 5.32 9.98
C GLU A 139 -5.90 5.80 8.68
N ALA A 140 -5.26 5.58 7.54
CA ALA A 140 -5.85 5.89 6.24
C ALA A 140 -7.14 5.09 5.94
N ALA A 141 -7.15 3.80 6.28
CA ALA A 141 -8.33 2.96 6.12
C ALA A 141 -9.50 3.42 7.01
N ILE A 142 -9.21 3.81 8.26
CA ILE A 142 -10.21 4.34 9.21
C ILE A 142 -10.82 5.63 8.69
N ARG A 143 -10.02 6.57 8.18
CA ARG A 143 -10.51 7.84 7.63
C ARG A 143 -11.56 7.62 6.55
N THR A 144 -11.26 6.75 5.58
CA THR A 144 -12.19 6.43 4.49
C THR A 144 -13.37 5.59 4.98
N ALA A 145 -13.14 4.57 5.80
CA ALA A 145 -14.20 3.68 6.28
C ALA A 145 -15.23 4.43 7.12
N TYR A 146 -14.79 5.38 7.95
CA TYR A 146 -15.69 6.22 8.74
C TYR A 146 -16.64 7.02 7.85
N ASN A 147 -16.11 7.69 6.82
CA ASN A 147 -16.91 8.44 5.87
C ASN A 147 -17.90 7.56 5.10
N VAL A 148 -17.44 6.41 4.61
CA VAL A 148 -18.28 5.47 3.86
C VAL A 148 -19.42 4.89 4.72
N VAL A 149 -19.14 4.59 6.00
CA VAL A 149 -20.13 3.98 6.90
C VAL A 149 -21.10 4.99 7.49
N THR A 150 -20.61 6.16 7.88
CA THR A 150 -21.39 7.17 8.63
C THR A 150 -21.96 8.29 7.75
N GLY A 151 -21.40 8.47 6.54
CA GLY A 151 -21.67 9.63 5.68
C GLY A 151 -21.11 10.95 6.19
N LYS A 152 -20.28 10.92 7.25
CA LYS A 152 -19.70 12.09 7.92
C LYS A 152 -18.18 12.09 7.78
N GLU A 153 -17.57 13.26 7.83
CA GLU A 153 -16.13 13.37 7.98
C GLU A 153 -15.72 13.17 9.45
N LEU A 154 -14.56 12.55 9.67
CA LEU A 154 -13.94 12.49 10.99
C LEU A 154 -13.56 13.91 11.43
N GLU A 155 -14.07 14.35 12.58
CA GLU A 155 -13.71 15.67 13.15
C GLU A 155 -12.20 15.79 13.39
N ASN A 156 -11.59 14.70 13.86
CA ASN A 156 -10.15 14.57 13.98
C ASN A 156 -9.66 13.42 13.10
N ILE A 157 -8.92 13.77 12.04
CA ILE A 157 -8.33 12.79 11.13
C ILE A 157 -7.17 12.02 11.76
N ASP A 158 -6.60 12.53 12.85
CA ASP A 158 -5.47 11.93 13.54
C ASP A 158 -5.94 10.83 14.49
N VAL A 159 -5.71 9.58 14.07
CA VAL A 159 -6.02 8.40 14.88
C VAL A 159 -4.81 8.06 15.73
N GLU A 160 -4.58 8.85 16.78
CA GLU A 160 -3.37 8.79 17.62
C GLU A 160 -3.06 7.40 18.17
N VAL A 161 -4.08 6.60 18.49
CA VAL A 161 -3.90 5.22 18.98
C VAL A 161 -3.17 4.30 17.99
N MET A 162 -3.14 4.65 16.69
CA MET A 162 -2.45 3.88 15.65
C MET A 162 -1.02 4.37 15.38
N ARG A 163 -0.64 5.55 15.90
CA ARG A 163 0.67 6.16 15.69
C ARG A 163 1.71 5.65 16.69
N GLY A 164 2.98 6.02 16.48
CA GLY A 164 4.09 5.63 17.33
C GLY A 164 4.75 4.30 16.95
N LEU A 165 5.85 3.99 17.62
CA LEU A 165 6.76 2.88 17.32
C LEU A 165 6.51 1.62 18.15
N GLU A 166 5.45 1.60 18.96
CA GLU A 166 5.05 0.41 19.70
C GLU A 166 4.80 -0.77 18.74
N GLU A 167 5.29 -1.94 19.15
CA GLU A 167 5.28 -3.17 18.35
C GLU A 167 3.86 -3.69 18.13
N ILE A 168 3.00 -3.59 19.15
CA ILE A 168 1.60 -3.98 19.09
C ILE A 168 0.76 -2.83 19.62
N LYS A 169 -0.03 -2.23 18.74
CA LYS A 169 -0.97 -1.16 19.09
C LYS A 169 -2.39 -1.68 18.97
N LYS A 170 -3.22 -1.46 19.99
CA LYS A 170 -4.62 -1.88 20.04
C LYS A 170 -5.48 -0.67 20.38
N GLY A 171 -6.59 -0.50 19.69
CA GLY A 171 -7.49 0.63 19.91
C GLY A 171 -8.92 0.29 19.56
N THR A 172 -9.82 1.17 19.97
CA THR A 172 -11.22 1.17 19.54
C THR A 172 -11.51 2.53 18.94
N VAL A 173 -12.10 2.55 17.75
CA VAL A 173 -12.59 3.76 17.09
C VAL A 173 -14.10 3.66 17.01
N ASP A 174 -14.80 4.69 17.46
CA ASP A 174 -16.26 4.73 17.39
C ASP A 174 -16.71 5.24 16.02
N PHE A 175 -17.51 4.43 15.32
CA PHE A 175 -18.13 4.78 14.05
C PHE A 175 -19.60 5.11 14.29
N ASP A 176 -19.86 6.31 14.84
CA ASP A 176 -21.21 6.85 15.12
C ASP A 176 -22.05 5.90 16.00
N GLY A 177 -21.48 5.46 17.12
CA GLY A 177 -22.08 4.52 18.07
C GLY A 177 -21.74 3.04 17.84
N THR A 178 -20.97 2.71 16.79
CA THR A 178 -20.45 1.36 16.55
C THR A 178 -18.97 1.28 16.94
N PRO A 179 -18.59 0.59 18.04
CA PRO A 179 -17.19 0.47 18.44
C PRO A 179 -16.43 -0.53 17.56
N VAL A 180 -15.51 -0.03 16.74
CA VAL A 180 -14.63 -0.83 15.88
C VAL A 180 -13.29 -1.05 16.56
N ARG A 181 -12.97 -2.31 16.87
CA ARG A 181 -11.66 -2.68 17.42
C ARG A 181 -10.65 -2.84 16.30
N VAL A 182 -9.50 -2.18 16.46
CA VAL A 182 -8.39 -2.19 15.50
C VAL A 182 -7.09 -2.57 16.20
N ALA A 183 -6.21 -3.19 15.45
CA ALA A 183 -4.86 -3.51 15.90
C ALA A 183 -3.84 -3.27 14.78
N VAL A 184 -2.66 -2.84 15.16
CA VAL A 184 -1.50 -2.68 14.28
C VAL A 184 -0.34 -3.47 14.87
N ILE A 185 0.24 -4.35 14.05
CA ILE A 185 1.42 -5.13 14.41
C ILE A 185 2.60 -4.61 13.59
N HIS A 186 3.61 -4.11 14.27
CA HIS A 186 4.84 -3.59 13.71
C HIS A 186 5.97 -4.63 13.88
N GLY A 187 6.26 -5.33 12.78
CA GLY A 187 7.31 -6.36 12.74
C GLY A 187 6.75 -7.77 12.77
N LEU A 188 7.37 -8.67 12.01
CA LEU A 188 6.91 -10.06 11.89
C LEU A 188 7.16 -10.89 13.15
N SER A 189 8.03 -10.45 14.06
CA SER A 189 8.32 -11.13 15.33
C SER A 189 7.09 -11.21 16.25
N HIS A 190 6.21 -10.21 16.19
CA HIS A 190 5.06 -10.07 17.09
C HIS A 190 3.74 -10.57 16.50
N VAL A 191 3.76 -11.10 15.28
CA VAL A 191 2.55 -11.57 14.59
C VAL A 191 1.87 -12.72 15.32
N LYS A 192 2.64 -13.56 16.02
CA LYS A 192 2.12 -14.73 16.74
C LYS A 192 1.51 -14.36 18.11
N GLU A 193 1.84 -13.20 18.65
CA GLU A 193 1.41 -12.68 19.97
C GLU A 193 0.03 -11.99 19.88
#